data_AF-A0A4V3KX91-F1
#
_entry.id   AF-A0A4V3KX91-F1
#
_cell.length_a   1.000
_cell.length_b   1.000
_cell.length_c   1.000
_cell.angle_alpha   90.00
_cell.angle_beta   90.00
_cell.angle_gamma   90.00
#
_symmetry.space_group_name_H-M   'P 1'
#
loop_
_entity.id
_entity.type
_entity.pdbx_description
1 polymer ?
#
loop_
_entity_poly.entity_id
_entity_poly.type
_entity_poly.pdbx_seq_one_letter_code
_entity_poly.pdbx_strand_id
1 'polypeptide(L)'
;FIIGRSGGKTPKVDPATVEAAIRDIVRTWEDALSEAAEAAGSDPALKSIAARFPESYRDTFSASVALADARRIAKIDPENQIAIDYYRRTDQKPHQAALK
;
A
#
# COMPACT_ATOMS: atom_id res chain seq x y z
N PHE A 1 -9.21 27.79 9.26
CA PHE A 1 -8.01 28.09 10.07
C PHE A 1 -6.84 28.34 9.13
N ILE A 2 -6.08 29.42 9.33
CA ILE A 2 -4.83 29.67 8.58
C ILE A 2 -3.69 29.18 9.46
N ILE A 3 -2.97 28.14 9.04
CA ILE A 3 -1.75 27.69 9.73
C ILE A 3 -0.58 28.52 9.17
N GLY A 4 -0.21 29.58 9.87
CA GLY A 4 0.98 30.38 9.56
C GLY A 4 2.22 29.74 10.16
N ARG A 5 3.22 29.40 9.34
CA ARG A 5 4.50 28.86 9.81
C ARG A 5 5.39 30.01 10.33
N SER A 6 5.55 30.10 11.65
CA SER A 6 6.51 30.98 12.32
C SER A 6 7.89 30.32 12.44
N GLY A 7 8.66 30.29 11.35
CA GLY A 7 10.11 30.03 11.42
C GLY A 7 10.68 29.01 10.43
N GLY A 8 11.89 29.33 9.95
CA GLY A 8 12.74 28.51 9.08
C GLY A 8 12.59 28.81 7.59
N LYS A 9 13.66 28.57 6.81
CA LYS A 9 13.58 28.66 5.34
C LYS A 9 12.52 27.67 4.83
N THR A 10 11.69 28.13 3.89
CA THR A 10 10.76 27.26 3.15
C THR A 10 11.55 26.15 2.46
N PRO A 11 11.26 24.86 2.71
CA PRO A 11 11.83 23.77 1.95
C PRO A 11 11.58 24.04 0.47
N LYS A 12 12.65 24.13 -0.30
CA LYS A 12 12.56 24.06 -1.75
C LYS A 12 12.48 22.59 -2.10
N VAL A 13 11.27 22.06 -2.14
CA VAL A 13 11.02 20.74 -2.70
C VAL A 13 11.08 20.89 -4.22
N ASP A 14 11.76 19.96 -4.89
CA ASP A 14 11.79 19.91 -6.34
C ASP A 14 10.36 19.70 -6.87
N PRO A 15 9.84 20.59 -7.74
CA PRO A 15 8.55 20.41 -8.38
C PRO A 15 8.36 19.01 -8.98
N ALA A 16 9.42 18.40 -9.55
CA ALA A 16 9.34 17.06 -10.12
C ALA A 16 9.02 15.99 -9.07
N THR A 17 9.52 16.14 -7.83
CA THR A 17 9.22 15.21 -6.74
C THR A 17 7.76 15.34 -6.29
N VAL A 18 7.24 16.58 -6.25
CA VAL A 18 5.84 16.84 -5.89
C VAL A 18 4.91 16.33 -6.99
N GLU A 19 5.25 16.57 -8.27
CA GLU A 19 4.47 16.07 -9.41
C GLU A 19 4.49 14.55 -9.51
N ALA A 20 5.61 13.89 -9.20
CA ALA A 20 5.69 12.43 -9.12
C ALA A 20 4.80 11.89 -8.00
N ALA A 21 4.85 12.51 -6.80
CA ALA A 21 3.99 12.13 -5.69
C ALA A 21 2.50 12.37 -6.00
N ILE A 22 2.16 13.48 -6.65
CA ILE A 22 0.79 13.76 -7.10
C ILE A 22 0.37 12.74 -8.17
N ARG A 23 1.23 12.42 -9.13
CA ARG A 23 0.93 11.41 -10.16
C ARG A 23 0.72 10.02 -9.54
N ASP A 24 1.49 9.67 -8.52
CA ASP A 24 1.29 8.45 -7.74
C ASP A 24 -0.03 8.46 -6.96
N ILE A 25 -0.43 9.61 -6.39
CA ILE A 25 -1.73 9.80 -5.72
C ILE A 25 -2.90 9.71 -6.72
N VAL A 26 -2.73 10.26 -7.92
CA VAL A 26 -3.78 10.37 -8.95
C VAL A 26 -3.81 9.13 -9.86
N ARG A 27 -2.82 8.23 -9.77
CA ARG A 27 -2.80 6.96 -10.50
C ARG A 27 -3.96 6.09 -10.05
N THR A 28 -4.75 5.60 -11.00
CA THR A 28 -5.86 4.72 -10.69
C THR A 28 -5.35 3.48 -9.95
N TRP A 29 -5.94 3.16 -8.81
CA TRP A 29 -5.63 1.96 -8.03
C TRP A 29 -5.52 0.70 -8.90
N GLU A 30 -6.37 0.57 -9.92
CA GLU A 30 -6.35 -0.55 -10.86
C GLU A 30 -5.12 -0.59 -11.76
N ASP A 31 -4.64 0.56 -12.24
CA ASP A 31 -3.40 0.64 -13.00
C ASP A 31 -2.23 0.24 -12.10
N ALA A 32 -2.29 0.68 -10.83
CA ALA A 32 -1.25 0.35 -9.87
C ALA A 32 -1.19 -1.14 -9.54
N LEU A 33 -2.34 -1.78 -9.39
CA LEU A 33 -2.45 -3.22 -9.22
C LEU A 33 -2.02 -3.99 -10.47
N SER A 34 -2.31 -3.48 -11.67
CA SER A 34 -1.93 -4.12 -12.93
C SER A 34 -0.42 -4.20 -13.05
N GLU A 35 0.27 -3.07 -12.90
CA GLU A 35 1.72 -3.01 -12.99
C GLU A 35 2.39 -3.86 -11.89
N ALA A 36 1.92 -3.78 -10.65
CA ALA A 36 2.46 -4.57 -9.55
C ALA A 36 2.25 -6.08 -9.77
N ALA A 37 1.12 -6.47 -10.35
CA ALA A 37 0.83 -7.88 -10.66
C ALA A 37 1.72 -8.39 -11.80
N GLU A 38 1.90 -7.60 -12.85
CA GLU A 38 2.80 -7.93 -13.97
C GLU A 38 4.25 -8.06 -13.50
N ALA A 39 4.75 -7.08 -12.75
CA ALA A 39 6.12 -7.09 -12.23
C ALA A 39 6.40 -8.30 -11.30
N ALA A 40 5.39 -8.74 -10.54
CA ALA A 40 5.52 -9.88 -9.64
C ALA A 40 5.14 -11.23 -10.29
N GLY A 41 4.70 -11.26 -11.56
CA GLY A 41 4.16 -12.47 -12.20
C GLY A 41 2.97 -13.06 -11.43
N SER A 42 2.12 -12.20 -10.85
CA SER A 42 1.02 -12.62 -9.97
C SER A 42 -0.16 -13.19 -10.74
N ASP A 43 -0.82 -14.19 -10.15
CA ASP A 43 -2.04 -14.79 -10.67
C ASP A 43 -3.17 -13.74 -10.81
N PRO A 44 -3.90 -13.67 -11.94
CA PRO A 44 -5.07 -12.82 -12.12
C PRO A 44 -6.10 -12.88 -10.99
N ALA A 45 -6.26 -14.04 -10.34
CA ALA A 45 -7.14 -14.20 -9.19
C ALA A 45 -6.73 -13.30 -8.01
N LEU A 46 -5.43 -13.13 -7.76
CA LEU A 46 -4.92 -12.26 -6.70
C LEU A 46 -5.21 -10.79 -6.98
N LYS A 47 -5.09 -10.37 -8.25
CA LYS A 47 -5.47 -9.03 -8.68
C LYS A 47 -6.96 -8.78 -8.41
N SER A 48 -7.83 -9.76 -8.69
CA SER A 48 -9.28 -9.64 -8.46
C SER A 48 -9.65 -9.49 -6.98
N ILE A 49 -8.92 -10.16 -6.08
CA ILE A 49 -9.09 -10.02 -4.63
C ILE A 49 -8.58 -8.65 -4.18
N ALA A 50 -7.38 -8.26 -4.61
CA ALA A 50 -6.77 -6.98 -4.24
C ALA A 50 -7.58 -5.77 -4.73
N ALA A 51 -8.20 -5.87 -5.91
CA ALA A 51 -9.08 -4.83 -6.46
C ALA A 51 -10.29 -4.53 -5.57
N ARG A 52 -10.73 -5.49 -4.75
CA ARG A 52 -11.87 -5.36 -3.83
C ARG A 52 -11.52 -4.75 -2.48
N PHE A 53 -10.25 -4.45 -2.20
CA PHE A 53 -9.90 -3.80 -0.94
C PHE A 53 -10.54 -2.41 -0.84
N PRO A 54 -11.05 -2.00 0.34
CA PRO A 54 -11.71 -0.71 0.53
C PRO A 54 -10.73 0.46 0.40
N GLU A 55 -11.24 1.66 0.17
CA GLU A 55 -10.44 2.89 0.05
C GLU A 55 -9.53 3.11 1.27
N SER A 56 -10.06 2.93 2.49
CA SER A 56 -9.30 3.05 3.74
C SER A 56 -8.06 2.14 3.81
N TYR A 57 -8.08 1.01 3.11
CA TYR A 57 -6.92 0.14 2.97
C TYR A 57 -5.90 0.73 1.98
N ARG A 58 -6.39 1.22 0.84
CA ARG A 58 -5.58 1.83 -0.23
C ARG A 58 -4.85 3.08 0.24
N ASP A 59 -5.44 3.82 1.18
CA ASP A 59 -4.81 4.99 1.82
C ASP A 59 -3.55 4.63 2.62
N THR A 60 -3.44 3.38 3.09
CA THR A 60 -2.38 2.94 4.00
C THR A 60 -1.36 2.01 3.34
N PHE A 61 -1.75 1.28 2.30
CA PHE A 61 -0.96 0.19 1.74
C PHE A 61 -0.81 0.31 0.23
N SER A 62 0.38 0.00 -0.28
CA SER A 62 0.65 -0.03 -1.71
C SER A 62 -0.01 -1.23 -2.41
N ALA A 63 -0.12 -1.16 -3.74
CA ALA A 63 -0.64 -2.23 -4.58
C ALA A 63 0.15 -3.55 -4.46
N SER A 64 1.48 -3.49 -4.26
CA SER A 64 2.31 -4.68 -4.04
C SER A 64 2.01 -5.36 -2.70
N VAL A 65 1.80 -4.58 -1.64
CA VAL A 65 1.35 -5.10 -0.34
C VAL A 65 -0.02 -5.74 -0.48
N ALA A 66 -0.94 -5.10 -1.20
CA ALA A 66 -2.28 -5.64 -1.48
C ALA A 66 -2.23 -7.00 -2.19
N LEU A 67 -1.35 -7.21 -3.17
CA LEU A 67 -1.20 -8.52 -3.81
C LEU A 67 -0.69 -9.61 -2.87
N ALA A 68 0.22 -9.27 -1.96
CA ALA A 68 0.69 -10.20 -0.93
C ALA A 68 -0.43 -10.59 0.04
N ASP A 69 -1.26 -9.62 0.43
CA ASP A 69 -2.40 -9.84 1.32
C ASP A 69 -3.54 -10.59 0.64
N ALA A 70 -3.80 -10.32 -0.64
CA ALA A 70 -4.71 -11.10 -1.46
C ALA A 70 -4.31 -12.58 -1.50
N ARG A 71 -2.99 -12.88 -1.56
CA ARG A 71 -2.49 -14.25 -1.50
C ARG A 71 -2.73 -14.93 -0.16
N ARG A 72 -2.76 -14.17 0.94
CA ARG A 72 -3.12 -14.69 2.28
C ARG A 72 -4.62 -14.99 2.34
N ILE A 73 -5.45 -14.05 1.88
CA ILE A 73 -6.91 -14.21 1.83
C ILE A 73 -7.31 -15.40 0.96
N ALA A 74 -6.62 -15.62 -0.18
CA ALA A 74 -6.87 -16.75 -1.07
C ALA A 74 -6.64 -18.13 -0.43
N LYS A 75 -5.95 -18.19 0.72
CA LYS A 75 -5.71 -19.43 1.49
C LYS A 75 -6.72 -19.65 2.62
N ILE A 76 -7.67 -18.74 2.80
CA ILE A 76 -8.71 -18.87 3.81
C ILE A 76 -9.81 -19.76 3.22
N ASP A 77 -10.10 -20.86 3.91
CA ASP A 77 -11.10 -21.85 3.52
C ASP A 77 -11.82 -22.38 4.79
N PRO A 78 -12.86 -23.23 4.65
CA PRO A 78 -13.59 -23.75 5.80
C PRO A 78 -12.74 -24.55 6.81
N GLU A 79 -11.62 -25.12 6.38
CA GLU A 79 -10.67 -25.87 7.22
C GLU A 79 -9.56 -24.96 7.78
N ASN A 80 -9.28 -23.83 7.11
CA ASN A 80 -8.30 -22.82 7.49
C ASN A 80 -8.95 -21.42 7.57
N GLN A 81 -9.77 -21.20 8.60
CA GLN A 81 -10.67 -20.04 8.71
C GLN A 81 -9.97 -18.73 9.13
N ILE A 82 -8.77 -18.81 9.70
CA ILE A 82 -8.06 -17.65 10.25
C ILE A 82 -6.61 -17.66 9.74
N ALA A 83 -6.21 -16.56 9.11
CA ALA A 83 -4.82 -16.29 8.74
C ALA A 83 -4.32 -15.08 9.54
N ILE A 84 -3.16 -15.22 10.19
CA ILE A 84 -2.49 -14.15 10.96
C ILE A 84 -1.05 -14.04 10.47
N ASP A 85 -0.56 -12.82 10.30
CA ASP A 85 0.83 -12.55 9.93
C ASP A 85 1.50 -11.48 10.80
N TYR A 86 2.77 -11.70 11.11
CA TYR A 86 3.64 -10.75 11.80
C TYR A 86 4.67 -10.24 10.81
N TYR A 87 4.64 -8.94 10.52
CA TYR A 87 5.56 -8.32 9.59
C TYR A 87 6.19 -7.07 10.19
N ARG A 88 7.40 -6.74 9.71
CA ARG A 88 8.12 -5.54 10.12
C ARG A 88 7.98 -4.48 9.04
N ARG A 89 7.56 -3.27 9.44
CA ARG A 89 7.59 -2.09 8.58
C ARG A 89 8.99 -1.46 8.62
N THR A 90 9.37 -0.77 7.55
CA THR A 90 10.72 -0.18 7.42
C THR A 90 11.03 0.89 8.47
N ASP A 91 10.00 1.49 9.09
CA ASP A 91 10.10 2.50 10.15
C ASP A 91 10.16 1.91 11.57
N GLN A 92 10.03 0.59 11.73
CA GLN A 92 9.95 -0.07 13.05
C GLN A 92 11.32 -0.45 13.62
N LYS A 93 11.49 -0.22 14.93
CA LYS A 93 12.69 -0.64 15.69
C LYS A 93 12.81 -2.17 15.74
N PRO A 94 14.00 -2.73 16.06
CA PRO A 94 14.21 -4.18 16.07
C PRO A 94 13.24 -4.97 16.98
N HIS A 95 12.77 -4.35 18.07
CA HIS A 95 11.83 -4.94 19.03
C HIS A 95 10.35 -4.59 18.73
N GLN A 96 10.04 -4.11 17.53
CA GLN A 96 8.69 -3.78 17.09
C GLN A 96 8.30 -4.65 15.88
N ALA A 97 7.02 -5.03 15.84
CA ALA A 97 6.38 -5.71 14.73
C ALA A 97 4.93 -5.22 14.60
N ALA A 98 4.38 -5.33 13.39
CA ALA A 98 2.96 -5.14 13.12
C ALA A 98 2.27 -6.50 12.99
N LEU A 99 1.00 -6.56 13.40
CA LEU A 99 0.12 -7.69 13.24
C LEU A 99 -0.88 -7.40 12.12
N LYS A 100 -1.20 -8.42 11.31
CA LYS A 100 -2.26 -8.37 10.32
C LYS A 100 -3.03 -9.67 10.26
#